data_AF-A0A1H8Z2E5-F1
#
_entry.id   AF-A0A1H8Z2E5-F1
#
_cell.length_a   1.000
_cell.length_b   1.000
_cell.length_c   1.000
_cell.angle_alpha   90.00
_cell.angle_beta   90.00
_cell.angle_gamma   90.00
#
_symmetry.space_group_name_H-M   'P 1'
#
loop_
_entity.id
_entity.type
_entity.pdbx_description
1 polymer ?
#
loop_
_entity_poly.entity_id
_entity_poly.type
_entity_poly.pdbx_seq_one_letter_code
_entity_poly.pdbx_strand_id
1 'polypeptide(L)'
;MSGATLMITPEAFATHREDFAAFVATIHRFASLLFIISFIGYGAAAWIWFQGATWTALIVATLAYLFFRQFRRLSLNLARIKYTLQPRYHPMLLLVDQMLEDHKPAVVVGQLESLLKKPQHITPSDPEP
;
A
#
# COMPACT_ATOMS: atom_id res chain seq x y z
N MET A 1 27.24 2.71 -6.04
CA MET A 1 25.95 2.66 -6.78
C MET A 1 25.42 1.25 -6.67
N SER A 2 24.55 0.97 -5.68
CA SER A 2 24.02 -0.37 -5.45
C SER A 2 22.84 -0.60 -6.37
N GLY A 3 22.98 -1.57 -7.28
CA GLY A 3 21.91 -2.03 -8.15
C GLY A 3 20.71 -2.49 -7.32
N ALA A 4 19.54 -1.98 -7.66
CA ALA A 4 18.29 -2.52 -7.17
C ALA A 4 18.16 -3.95 -7.71
N THR A 5 18.32 -4.95 -6.84
CA THR A 5 18.01 -6.34 -7.15
C THR A 5 16.52 -6.43 -7.50
N LEU A 6 16.22 -6.40 -8.78
CA LEU A 6 14.88 -6.64 -9.33
C LEU A 6 14.55 -8.12 -9.09
N MET A 7 13.81 -8.41 -8.02
CA MET A 7 13.42 -9.78 -7.64
C MET A 7 12.17 -10.31 -8.37
N ILE A 8 11.53 -9.49 -9.22
CA ILE A 8 10.54 -9.96 -10.21
C ILE A 8 11.18 -9.82 -11.57
N THR A 9 11.22 -10.91 -12.33
CA THR A 9 11.59 -10.83 -13.75
C THR A 9 10.61 -9.88 -14.45
N PRO A 10 11.07 -8.91 -15.25
CA PRO A 10 10.20 -7.94 -15.94
C PRO A 10 9.04 -8.59 -16.70
N GLU A 11 9.25 -9.82 -17.18
CA GLU A 11 8.24 -10.65 -17.85
C GLU A 11 7.11 -11.09 -16.91
N ALA A 12 7.42 -11.61 -15.72
CA ALA A 12 6.41 -12.01 -14.73
C ALA A 12 5.60 -10.81 -14.20
N PHE A 13 6.23 -9.63 -14.12
CA PHE A 13 5.54 -8.38 -13.80
C PHE A 13 4.62 -7.91 -14.94
N ALA A 14 5.06 -8.05 -16.20
CA ALA A 14 4.27 -7.67 -17.37
C ALA A 14 3.01 -8.54 -17.51
N THR A 15 3.11 -9.84 -17.25
CA THR A 15 1.97 -10.79 -17.32
C THR A 15 0.86 -10.46 -16.32
N HIS A 16 1.20 -9.95 -15.13
CA HIS A 16 0.24 -9.64 -14.06
C HIS A 16 0.09 -8.14 -13.76
N ARG A 17 0.53 -7.27 -14.68
CA ARG A 17 0.58 -5.82 -14.45
C ARG A 17 -0.77 -5.23 -14.07
N GLU A 18 -1.85 -5.69 -14.70
CA GLU A 18 -3.22 -5.23 -14.40
C GLU A 18 -3.68 -5.65 -13.00
N ASP A 19 -3.34 -6.88 -12.57
CA ASP A 19 -3.65 -7.39 -11.25
C ASP A 19 -2.88 -6.62 -10.17
N PHE A 20 -1.59 -6.33 -10.40
CA PHE A 20 -0.77 -5.49 -9.53
C PHE A 20 -1.29 -4.05 -9.46
N ALA A 21 -1.72 -3.47 -10.58
CA ALA A 21 -2.32 -2.15 -10.60
C ALA A 21 -3.63 -2.10 -9.80
N ALA A 22 -4.49 -3.11 -9.92
CA ALA A 22 -5.72 -3.24 -9.14
C ALA A 22 -5.43 -3.40 -7.64
N PHE A 23 -4.40 -4.16 -7.28
CA PHE A 23 -3.95 -4.35 -5.91
C PHE A 23 -3.47 -3.03 -5.28
N VAL A 24 -2.58 -2.31 -5.96
CA VAL A 24 -2.07 -1.01 -5.50
C VAL A 24 -3.20 0.02 -5.42
N ALA A 25 -4.10 0.07 -6.40
CA ALA A 25 -5.27 0.95 -6.37
C ALA A 25 -6.18 0.65 -5.17
N THR A 26 -6.36 -0.62 -4.83
CA THR A 26 -7.12 -1.03 -3.64
C THR A 26 -6.44 -0.60 -2.35
N ILE A 27 -5.11 -0.76 -2.24
CA ILE A 27 -4.33 -0.25 -1.11
C ILE A 27 -4.53 1.26 -0.96
N HIS A 28 -4.41 2.02 -2.06
CA HIS A 28 -4.64 3.46 -2.06
C HIS A 28 -6.07 3.84 -1.66
N ARG A 29 -7.08 3.11 -2.11
CA ARG A 29 -8.47 3.36 -1.72
C ARG A 29 -8.70 3.16 -0.23
N PHE A 30 -8.15 2.09 0.36
CA PHE A 30 -8.21 1.88 1.81
C PHE A 30 -7.40 2.93 2.56
N ALA A 31 -6.25 3.32 2.02
CA ALA A 31 -5.43 4.39 2.56
C ALA A 31 -6.20 5.72 2.62
N SER A 32 -6.90 6.09 1.56
CA SER A 32 -7.73 7.31 1.54
C SER A 32 -8.91 7.22 2.50
N LEU A 33 -9.59 6.07 2.58
CA LEU A 33 -10.73 5.90 3.49
C LEU A 33 -10.30 6.05 4.96
N LEU A 34 -9.20 5.40 5.34
CA LEU A 34 -8.68 5.46 6.70
C LEU A 34 -8.10 6.85 7.03
N PHE A 35 -7.55 7.56 6.03
CA PHE A 35 -7.15 8.96 6.19
C PHE A 35 -8.36 9.85 6.54
N ILE A 36 -9.48 9.70 5.82
CA ILE A 36 -10.73 10.43 6.10
C ILE A 36 -11.24 10.11 7.51
N ILE A 37 -11.27 8.83 7.89
CA ILE A 37 -11.70 8.42 9.24
C ILE A 37 -10.80 9.04 10.32
N SER A 38 -9.48 9.03 10.11
CA SER A 38 -8.52 9.61 11.06
C SER A 38 -8.72 11.12 11.19
N PHE A 39 -8.98 11.81 10.06
CA PHE A 39 -9.27 13.24 10.04
C PHE A 39 -10.54 13.58 10.83
N ILE A 40 -11.60 12.79 10.65
CA ILE A 40 -12.85 12.92 11.42
C ILE A 40 -12.57 12.69 12.91
N GLY A 41 -11.74 11.69 13.26
CA GLY A 41 -11.35 11.42 14.65
C GLY A 41 -10.62 12.59 15.32
N TYR A 42 -9.70 13.24 14.60
CA TYR A 42 -9.03 14.45 15.08
C TYR A 42 -10.00 15.63 15.21
N GLY A 43 -10.91 15.82 14.24
CA GLY A 43 -11.95 16.84 14.32
C GLY A 43 -12.86 16.64 15.54
N ALA A 44 -13.24 15.39 15.82
CA ALA A 44 -14.01 15.03 17.01
C ALA A 44 -13.21 15.32 18.30
N ALA A 45 -11.92 14.99 18.35
CA ALA A 45 -11.07 15.33 19.50
C ALA A 45 -11.02 16.85 19.75
N ALA A 46 -10.83 17.64 18.69
CA ALA A 46 -10.83 19.10 18.79
C ALA A 46 -12.19 19.64 19.25
N TRP A 47 -13.30 19.11 18.74
CA TRP A 47 -14.64 19.47 19.18
C TRP A 47 -14.87 19.18 20.67
N ILE A 48 -14.47 17.98 21.13
CA ILE A 48 -14.56 17.56 22.54
C ILE A 48 -13.69 18.45 23.43
N TRP A 49 -12.53 18.91 22.93
CA TRP A 49 -11.67 19.85 23.65
C TRP A 49 -12.40 21.17 23.93
N PHE A 50 -13.13 21.71 22.94
CA PHE A 50 -13.92 22.92 23.11
C PHE A 50 -15.11 22.77 24.06
N GLN A 51 -15.58 21.53 24.31
CA GLN A 51 -16.60 21.26 25.34
C GLN A 51 -16.03 21.21 26.77
N GLY A 52 -14.72 21.46 26.96
CA GLY A 52 -14.06 21.40 28.26
C GLY A 52 -13.72 19.99 28.74
N ALA A 53 -13.98 18.96 27.94
CA ALA A 53 -13.65 17.57 28.23
C ALA A 53 -12.21 17.23 27.78
N THR A 54 -11.23 17.92 28.35
CA THR A 54 -9.80 17.88 27.97
C THR A 54 -9.23 16.46 27.95
N TRP A 55 -9.54 15.66 28.97
CA TRP A 55 -9.07 14.27 29.06
C TRP A 55 -9.63 13.39 27.95
N THR A 56 -10.93 13.52 27.67
CA THR A 56 -11.58 12.77 26.58
C THR A 56 -10.99 13.16 25.23
N ALA A 57 -10.74 14.45 25.00
CA ALA A 57 -10.09 14.93 23.79
C ALA A 57 -8.68 14.35 23.61
N LEU A 58 -7.87 14.28 24.68
CA LEU A 58 -6.54 13.66 24.63
C LEU A 58 -6.60 12.17 24.31
N ILE A 59 -7.55 11.43 24.90
CA ILE A 59 -7.76 10.02 24.62
C ILE A 59 -8.12 9.83 23.14
N VAL A 60 -9.11 10.59 22.64
CA VAL A 60 -9.54 10.49 21.24
C VAL A 60 -8.42 10.87 20.27
N ALA A 61 -7.65 11.93 20.56
CA ALA A 61 -6.50 12.32 19.75
C ALA A 61 -5.41 11.24 19.74
N THR A 62 -5.15 10.61 20.90
CA THR A 62 -4.17 9.53 21.02
C THR A 62 -4.63 8.28 20.26
N LEU A 63 -5.92 7.92 20.36
CA LEU A 63 -6.49 6.82 19.60
C LEU A 63 -6.45 7.08 18.10
N ALA A 64 -6.79 8.30 17.66
CA ALA A 64 -6.68 8.70 16.26
C ALA A 64 -5.23 8.62 15.76
N TYR A 65 -4.26 9.07 16.57
CA TYR A 65 -2.84 8.97 16.26
C TYR A 65 -2.36 7.51 16.16
N LEU A 66 -2.72 6.66 17.12
CA LEU A 66 -2.34 5.25 17.12
C LEU A 66 -2.99 4.49 15.96
N PHE A 67 -4.25 4.80 15.64
CA PHE A 67 -4.95 4.26 14.49
C PHE A 67 -4.27 4.67 13.18
N PHE A 68 -3.90 5.95 13.05
CA PHE A 68 -3.11 6.45 11.93
C PHE A 68 -1.70 5.84 11.87
N ARG A 69 -1.10 5.49 13.01
CA ARG A 69 0.20 4.81 13.04
C ARG A 69 0.09 3.36 12.57
N GLN A 70 -0.99 2.67 12.96
CA GLN A 70 -1.25 1.28 12.58
C GLN A 70 -1.71 1.13 11.11
N PHE A 71 -2.28 2.21 10.54
CA PHE A 71 -2.67 2.40 9.14
C PHE A 71 -1.81 1.68 8.10
N ARG A 72 -0.48 1.89 8.12
CA ARG A 72 0.43 1.34 7.10
C ARG A 72 0.48 -0.18 7.10
N ARG A 73 0.36 -0.80 8.28
CA ARG A 73 0.29 -2.25 8.41
C ARG A 73 -1.13 -2.77 8.13
N LEU A 74 -2.15 -2.02 8.54
CA LEU A 74 -3.55 -2.43 8.37
C LEU A 74 -3.96 -2.46 6.89
N SER A 75 -3.64 -1.43 6.10
CA SER A 75 -4.02 -1.38 4.68
C SER A 75 -3.46 -2.56 3.88
N LEU A 76 -2.23 -2.98 4.18
CA LEU A 76 -1.60 -4.14 3.57
C LEU A 76 -2.23 -5.46 4.02
N ASN A 77 -2.50 -5.62 5.31
CA ASN A 77 -3.19 -6.80 5.82
C ASN A 77 -4.62 -6.91 5.28
N LEU A 78 -5.36 -5.80 5.19
CA LEU A 78 -6.70 -5.79 4.59
C LEU A 78 -6.66 -6.10 3.10
N ALA A 79 -5.70 -5.53 2.36
CA ALA A 79 -5.51 -5.86 0.96
C ALA A 79 -5.20 -7.35 0.80
N ARG A 80 -4.27 -7.90 1.60
CA ARG A 80 -3.94 -9.33 1.58
C ARG A 80 -5.18 -10.19 1.82
N ILE A 81 -5.93 -9.95 2.92
CA ILE A 81 -7.17 -10.69 3.23
C ILE A 81 -8.19 -10.62 2.09
N LYS A 82 -8.43 -9.42 1.53
CA LYS A 82 -9.40 -9.24 0.44
C LYS A 82 -9.02 -10.03 -0.82
N TYR A 83 -7.74 -10.09 -1.14
CA TYR A 83 -7.25 -10.76 -2.33
C TYR A 83 -7.03 -12.27 -2.11
N THR A 84 -6.69 -12.72 -0.90
CA THR A 84 -6.60 -14.16 -0.54
C THR A 84 -7.93 -14.88 -0.73
N LEU A 85 -9.05 -14.17 -0.59
CA LEU A 85 -10.39 -14.70 -0.85
C LEU A 85 -10.70 -14.94 -2.33
N GLN A 86 -9.83 -14.49 -3.26
CA GLN A 86 -10.05 -14.60 -4.69
C GLN A 86 -8.96 -15.47 -5.35
N PRO A 87 -9.28 -16.70 -5.80
CA PRO A 87 -8.28 -17.64 -6.32
C PRO A 87 -7.56 -17.13 -7.58
N ARG A 88 -8.17 -16.20 -8.32
CA ARG A 88 -7.55 -15.54 -9.49
C ARG A 88 -6.25 -14.78 -9.16
N TYR A 89 -6.11 -14.26 -7.94
CA TYR A 89 -4.96 -13.44 -7.54
C TYR A 89 -3.91 -14.22 -6.74
N HIS A 90 -4.13 -15.52 -6.53
CA HIS A 90 -3.21 -16.39 -5.80
C HIS A 90 -1.77 -16.43 -6.35
N PRO A 91 -1.51 -16.47 -7.68
CA PRO A 91 -0.14 -16.44 -8.18
C PRO A 91 0.56 -15.08 -7.95
N MET A 92 -0.19 -13.98 -8.07
CA MET A 92 0.31 -12.64 -7.74
C MET A 92 0.61 -12.50 -6.24
N LEU A 93 -0.26 -13.05 -5.38
CA LEU A 93 -0.08 -13.04 -3.93
C LEU A 93 1.13 -13.84 -3.47
N LEU A 94 1.44 -14.96 -4.12
CA LEU A 94 2.65 -15.75 -3.81
C LEU A 94 3.93 -14.94 -4.06
N LEU A 95 3.98 -14.17 -5.15
CA LEU A 95 5.11 -13.27 -5.44
C LEU A 95 5.21 -12.14 -4.41
N VAL A 96 4.08 -11.57 -3.99
CA VAL A 96 4.03 -10.54 -2.95
C VAL A 96 4.42 -11.11 -1.58
N ASP A 97 4.02 -12.34 -1.27
CA ASP A 97 4.33 -13.03 -0.03
C ASP A 97 5.83 -13.36 0.06
N GLN A 98 6.46 -13.82 -1.03
CA GLN A 98 7.92 -13.97 -1.09
C GLN A 98 8.66 -12.64 -0.83
N MET A 99 8.15 -11.54 -1.39
CA MET A 99 8.75 -10.22 -1.13
C MET A 99 8.57 -9.74 0.31
N LEU A 100 7.47 -10.13 0.95
CA LEU A 100 7.16 -9.80 2.35
C LEU A 100 8.00 -10.62 3.34
N GLU A 101 8.49 -11.80 2.96
CA GLU A 101 9.41 -12.60 3.78
C GLU A 101 10.76 -11.89 3.94
N ASP A 102 11.29 -11.33 2.85
CA ASP A 102 12.61 -10.69 2.86
C ASP A 102 12.56 -9.20 3.23
N HIS A 103 11.42 -8.52 3.03
CA HIS A 103 11.35 -7.06 3.14
C HIS A 103 10.14 -6.55 3.91
N LYS A 104 10.31 -5.37 4.52
CA LYS A 104 9.21 -4.67 5.19
C LYS A 104 8.09 -4.37 4.18
N PRO A 105 6.81 -4.52 4.56
CA PRO A 105 5.68 -4.32 3.66
C PRO A 105 5.65 -2.98 2.92
N ALA A 106 6.11 -1.91 3.56
CA ALA A 106 6.18 -0.57 2.97
C ALA A 106 7.20 -0.46 1.83
N VAL A 107 8.27 -1.26 1.86
CA VAL A 107 9.29 -1.30 0.81
C VAL A 107 8.74 -2.02 -0.41
N VAL A 108 8.05 -3.14 -0.20
CA VAL A 108 7.42 -3.94 -1.27
C VAL A 108 6.38 -3.12 -2.04
N VAL A 109 5.47 -2.45 -1.34
CA VAL A 109 4.45 -1.60 -1.98
C VAL A 109 5.10 -0.43 -2.74
N GLY A 110 6.11 0.22 -2.15
CA GLY A 110 6.84 1.31 -2.81
C GLY A 110 7.60 0.86 -4.06
N GLN A 111 8.14 -0.36 -4.07
CA GLN A 111 8.78 -0.95 -5.24
C GLN A 111 7.75 -1.27 -6.33
N LEU A 112 6.61 -1.88 -5.99
CA LEU A 112 5.53 -2.13 -6.95
C LEU A 112 5.02 -0.82 -7.57
N GLU A 113 4.80 0.22 -6.76
CA GLU A 113 4.42 1.55 -7.24
C GLU A 113 5.46 2.14 -8.18
N SER A 114 6.75 2.01 -7.84
CA SER A 114 7.85 2.46 -8.70
C SER A 114 7.87 1.70 -10.03
N LEU A 115 7.58 0.40 -10.04
CA LEU A 115 7.53 -0.41 -11.26
C LEU A 115 6.31 -0.09 -12.12
N LEU A 116 5.16 0.21 -11.50
CA LEU A 116 3.96 0.66 -12.20
C LEU A 116 4.13 2.07 -12.81
N LYS A 117 4.84 2.95 -12.11
CA LYS A 117 5.06 4.34 -12.52
C LYS A 117 6.14 4.48 -13.59
N LYS A 118 7.08 3.54 -13.71
CA LYS A 118 8.11 3.57 -14.76
C LYS A 118 7.46 3.18 -16.09
N PRO A 119 7.20 4.11 -17.03
CA PRO A 119 6.85 3.70 -18.38
C PRO A 119 8.01 2.84 -18.90
N GLN A 120 7.70 1.68 -19.48
CA GLN A 120 8.68 0.95 -20.26
C GLN A 120 9.17 1.91 -21.34
N HIS A 121 10.37 2.47 -21.17
CA HIS A 121 11.18 2.85 -22.31
C HIS A 121 11.56 1.52 -22.95
N ILE A 122 10.65 1.02 -23.78
CA ILE A 122 11.00 0.06 -24.81
C ILE A 122 11.89 0.89 -25.72
N THR A 123 13.20 0.86 -25.50
CA THR A 123 14.12 1.21 -26.56
C THR A 123 13.82 0.17 -27.64
N PRO A 124 13.25 0.55 -28.80
CA PRO A 124 13.18 -0.39 -29.90
C PRO A 124 14.64 -0.73 -30.20
N SER A 125 15.00 -2.00 -30.02
CA SER A 125 16.20 -2.54 -30.60
C SER A 125 16.05 -2.32 -32.10
N ASP A 126 16.64 -1.23 -32.62
CA ASP A 126 16.74 -1.01 -34.05
C ASP A 126 17.38 -2.27 -34.66
N PRO A 127 16.71 -2.93 -35.63
CA PRO A 127 17.36 -3.96 -36.41
C PRO A 127 18.40 -3.29 -37.32
N GLU A 128 19.56 -3.94 -37.41
CA GLU A 128 20.59 -3.93 -38.46
C GLU A 128 20.47 -2.93 -39.63
N PRO A 129 21.62 -2.42 -40.10
CA PRO A 129 21.98 -2.53 -41.51
C PRO A 129 22.77 -3.81 -41.81
#